data_AF-A0A7D9DYP1-F1
#
_entry.id   AF-A0A7D9DYP1-F1
#
_cell.length_a   1.000
_cell.length_b   1.000
_cell.length_c   1.000
_cell.angle_alpha   90.00
_cell.angle_beta   90.00
_cell.angle_gamma   90.00
#
_symmetry.space_group_name_H-M   'P 1'
#
loop_
_entity.id
_entity.type
_entity.pdbx_description
1 polymer ?
#
loop_
_entity_poly.entity_id
_entity_poly.type
_entity_poly.pdbx_seq_one_letter_code
_entity_poly.pdbx_strand_id
1 'polypeptide(L)'
;MVKHLDSKRLKRSIAAGNHNIYVETYRGSNTEAMSHHIRPCVARKPDQIILHVGTNDIRDKQTNEIVNGILEIEEIIKKESPTTNVVILYLS
;
A
#
# COMPACT_ATOMS: atom_id res chain seq x y z
N MET A 1 -14.06 11.48 0.30
CA MET A 1 -13.71 11.15 -1.11
C MET A 1 -12.35 11.74 -1.42
N VAL A 2 -11.26 10.97 -1.27
CA VAL A 2 -9.94 11.41 -1.73
C VAL A 2 -9.96 11.37 -3.25
N LYS A 3 -10.08 12.54 -3.89
CA LYS A 3 -9.84 12.69 -5.32
C LYS A 3 -8.41 12.21 -5.58
N HIS A 4 -8.25 11.32 -6.56
CA HIS A 4 -7.01 10.63 -6.93
C HIS A 4 -5.74 11.38 -6.51
N LEU A 5 -4.87 10.69 -5.76
CA LEU A 5 -3.52 11.18 -5.48
C LEU A 5 -2.88 11.58 -6.81
N ASP A 6 -2.54 12.86 -6.97
CA ASP A 6 -2.01 13.41 -8.23
C ASP A 6 -0.58 12.88 -8.43
N SER A 7 -0.52 11.69 -8.99
CA SER A 7 0.70 10.95 -9.32
C SER A 7 1.56 11.72 -10.32
N LYS A 8 0.99 12.61 -11.15
CA LYS A 8 1.78 13.48 -12.03
C LYS A 8 2.49 14.57 -11.24
N ARG A 9 1.82 15.18 -10.25
CA ARG A 9 2.43 16.19 -9.37
C ARG A 9 3.49 15.59 -8.45
N LEU A 10 3.24 14.39 -7.89
CA LEU A 10 4.23 13.66 -7.10
C LEU A 10 5.47 13.32 -7.93
N LYS A 11 5.31 12.78 -9.14
CA LYS A 11 6.44 12.49 -10.04
C LYS A 11 7.25 13.76 -10.38
N ARG A 12 6.59 14.89 -10.64
CA ARG A 12 7.25 16.17 -10.97
C ARG A 12 8.05 16.77 -9.81
N SER A 13 7.53 16.71 -8.58
CA SER A 13 8.22 17.25 -7.39
C SER A 13 9.51 16.49 -7.06
N ILE A 14 9.68 15.29 -7.60
CA ILE A 14 10.68 14.33 -7.15
C ILE A 14 11.76 14.07 -8.22
N ALA A 15 11.48 14.36 -9.49
CA ALA A 15 12.52 14.46 -10.53
C ALA A 15 13.65 15.44 -10.13
N ALA A 16 13.37 16.40 -9.23
CA ALA A 16 14.36 17.30 -8.66
C ALA A 16 15.28 16.65 -7.58
N GLY A 17 14.90 15.51 -7.01
CA GLY A 17 15.60 14.83 -5.90
C GLY A 17 16.08 13.40 -6.21
N ASN A 18 15.98 12.94 -7.47
CA ASN A 18 16.43 11.62 -7.92
C ASN A 18 15.76 10.41 -7.22
N HIS A 19 14.50 10.53 -6.77
CA HIS A 19 13.74 9.38 -6.25
C HIS A 19 12.74 8.83 -7.30
N ASN A 20 12.58 7.51 -7.36
CA ASN A 20 11.61 6.86 -8.23
C ASN A 20 10.34 6.51 -7.43
N ILE A 21 9.26 7.27 -7.65
CA ILE A 21 7.97 7.01 -6.99
C ILE A 21 6.95 6.42 -7.96
N TYR A 22 6.33 5.33 -7.51
CA TYR A 22 5.19 4.68 -8.15
C TYR A 22 3.97 4.81 -7.25
N VAL A 23 2.83 5.16 -7.84
CA VAL A 23 1.55 5.27 -7.14
C VAL A 23 0.57 4.37 -7.86
N GLU A 24 0.00 3.41 -7.14
CA GLU A 24 -1.04 2.51 -7.63
C GLU A 24 -2.23 2.60 -6.69
N THR A 25 -3.43 2.78 -7.27
CA THR A 25 -4.66 2.98 -6.49
C THR A 25 -5.72 1.99 -6.95
N TYR A 26 -6.24 1.20 -6.00
CA TYR A 26 -7.24 0.16 -6.25
C TYR A 26 -8.54 0.56 -5.55
N ARG A 27 -9.46 1.17 -6.31
CA ARG A 27 -10.72 1.73 -5.76
C ARG A 27 -11.59 0.61 -5.20
N GLY A 28 -12.06 0.79 -3.96
CA GLY A 28 -12.91 -0.19 -3.28
C GLY A 28 -12.19 -1.44 -2.78
N SER A 29 -10.86 -1.53 -2.94
CA SER A 29 -10.09 -2.67 -2.46
C SER A 29 -10.12 -2.74 -0.94
N ASN A 30 -10.38 -3.94 -0.43
CA ASN A 30 -10.26 -4.31 0.97
C ASN A 30 -8.85 -4.91 1.23
N THR A 31 -8.53 -5.32 2.46
CA THR A 31 -7.21 -5.89 2.80
C THR A 31 -6.90 -7.17 2.04
N GLU A 32 -7.90 -8.04 1.88
CA GLU A 32 -7.77 -9.31 1.15
C GLU A 32 -7.39 -9.08 -0.32
N ALA A 33 -8.14 -8.24 -1.05
CA ALA A 33 -7.83 -7.90 -2.43
C ALA A 33 -6.46 -7.21 -2.56
N MET A 34 -6.08 -6.39 -1.57
CA MET A 34 -4.79 -5.70 -1.57
C MET A 34 -3.60 -6.67 -1.45
N SER A 35 -3.77 -7.82 -0.79
CA SER A 35 -2.74 -8.88 -0.72
C SER A 35 -2.34 -9.42 -2.10
N HIS A 36 -3.25 -9.36 -3.08
CA HIS A 36 -2.96 -9.72 -4.47
C HIS A 36 -2.38 -8.54 -5.25
N HIS A 37 -2.96 -7.35 -5.08
CA HIS A 37 -2.55 -6.15 -5.81
C HIS A 37 -1.16 -5.62 -5.44
N ILE A 38 -0.66 -5.93 -4.24
CA ILE A 38 0.65 -5.44 -3.79
C ILE A 38 1.82 -6.17 -4.46
N ARG A 39 1.64 -7.41 -4.93
CA ARG A 39 2.74 -8.26 -5.42
C ARG A 39 3.55 -7.65 -6.58
N PRO A 40 2.92 -7.05 -7.61
CA PRO A 40 3.68 -6.35 -8.66
C PRO A 40 4.51 -5.17 -8.12
N CYS A 41 4.05 -4.48 -7.06
CA CYS A 41 4.81 -3.42 -6.42
C CYS A 41 6.02 -3.98 -5.66
N VAL A 42 5.85 -5.10 -4.94
CA VAL A 42 6.94 -5.76 -4.19
C VAL A 42 7.99 -6.33 -5.15
N ALA A 43 7.57 -6.89 -6.28
CA ALA A 43 8.47 -7.41 -7.30
C ALA A 43 9.45 -6.37 -7.88
N ARG A 44 9.10 -5.07 -7.81
CA ARG A 44 10.00 -3.96 -8.19
C ARG A 44 11.10 -3.68 -7.15
N LYS A 45 11.05 -4.32 -5.98
CA LYS A 45 11.97 -4.14 -4.85
C LYS A 45 12.19 -2.67 -4.46
N PRO A 46 11.12 -1.92 -4.13
CA PRO A 46 11.27 -0.54 -3.72
C PRO A 46 11.99 -0.46 -2.36
N ASP A 47 12.69 0.64 -2.12
CA ASP A 47 13.30 0.92 -0.81
C ASP A 47 12.23 1.11 0.28
N GLN A 48 11.07 1.65 -0.10
CA GLN A 48 9.96 1.89 0.80
C GLN A 48 8.59 1.68 0.13
N ILE A 49 7.66 1.07 0.86
CA ILE A 49 6.24 1.00 0.52
C ILE A 49 5.44 1.78 1.55
N ILE A 50 4.56 2.67 1.07
CA ILE A 50 3.54 3.32 1.89
C ILE A 50 2.20 2.68 1.52
N LEU A 51 1.64 1.90 2.44
CA LEU A 51 0.39 1.18 2.24
C LEU A 51 -0.74 1.88 3.00
N HIS A 52 -1.80 2.25 2.28
CA HIS A 52 -3.01 2.82 2.87
C HIS A 52 -4.22 1.95 2.51
N VAL A 53 -4.73 1.18 3.47
CA VAL A 53 -5.80 0.18 3.28
C VAL A 53 -6.62 0.02 4.56
N GLY A 54 -7.78 -0.63 4.48
CA GLY A 54 -8.61 -0.99 5.63
C GLY A 54 -9.93 -0.22 5.72
N THR A 55 -10.06 0.97 5.12
CA THR A 55 -11.32 1.75 5.18
C THR A 55 -12.51 1.03 4.55
N ASN A 56 -12.28 0.26 3.48
CA ASN A 56 -13.35 -0.50 2.82
C ASN A 56 -13.71 -1.78 3.60
N ASP A 57 -12.89 -2.21 4.55
CA ASP A 57 -13.16 -3.38 5.39
C ASP A 57 -14.05 -3.04 6.60
N ILE A 58 -14.07 -1.78 7.06
CA ILE A 58 -14.77 -1.32 8.29
C ILE A 58 -16.25 -1.70 8.30
N ARG A 59 -16.90 -1.76 7.13
CA ARG A 59 -18.32 -2.07 7.03
C ARG A 59 -18.64 -3.51 7.42
N ASP A 60 -17.75 -4.43 7.06
CA ASP A 60 -18.04 -5.87 7.02
C ASP A 60 -17.11 -6.70 7.91
N LYS A 61 -16.06 -6.09 8.48
CA LYS A 61 -15.05 -6.76 9.32
C LYS A 61 -14.82 -6.03 10.64
N GLN A 62 -14.51 -6.80 11.67
CA GLN A 62 -14.06 -6.26 12.95
C GLN A 62 -12.60 -5.79 12.87
N THR A 63 -12.19 -4.87 13.75
CA THR A 63 -10.84 -4.29 13.78
C THR A 63 -9.73 -5.35 13.75
N ASN A 64 -9.87 -6.43 14.51
CA ASN A 64 -8.90 -7.53 14.54
C ASN A 64 -8.76 -8.25 13.19
N GLU A 65 -9.86 -8.45 12.46
CA GLU A 65 -9.84 -9.05 11.13
C GLU A 65 -9.14 -8.14 10.12
N ILE A 66 -9.34 -6.82 10.23
CA ILE A 66 -8.65 -5.84 9.38
C ILE A 66 -7.15 -5.85 9.67
N VAL A 67 -6.76 -5.84 10.96
CA VAL A 67 -5.36 -5.90 11.38
C VAL A 67 -4.69 -7.18 10.91
N ASN A 68 -5.36 -8.34 11.01
CA ASN A 68 -4.81 -9.60 10.50
C ASN A 68 -4.54 -9.53 8.98
N GLY A 69 -5.49 -9.02 8.20
CA GLY A 69 -5.27 -8.85 6.75
C GLY A 69 -4.12 -7.87 6.43
N ILE A 70 -3.89 -6.86 7.27
CA ILE A 70 -2.73 -5.96 7.14
C ILE A 70 -1.42 -6.70 7.45
N LEU A 71 -1.38 -7.51 8.51
CA LEU A 71 -0.20 -8.31 8.87
C LEU A 71 0.15 -9.33 7.79
N GLU A 72 -0.85 -9.97 7.17
CA GLU A 72 -0.64 -10.86 6.03
C GLU A 72 0.02 -10.13 4.84
N ILE A 73 -0.41 -8.90 4.53
CA ILE A 73 0.23 -8.09 3.49
C ILE A 73 1.68 -7.77 3.88
N GLU A 74 1.94 -7.40 5.13
CA GLU A 74 3.29 -7.12 5.61
C GLU A 74 4.19 -8.36 5.50
N GLU A 75 3.68 -9.54 5.83
CA GLU A 75 4.40 -10.81 5.68
C GLU A 75 4.74 -11.12 4.22
N ILE A 76 3.80 -10.90 3.29
CA ILE A 76 4.06 -11.01 1.85
C ILE A 76 5.20 -10.09 1.42
N ILE A 77 5.18 -8.82 1.85
CA ILE A 77 6.23 -7.84 1.51
C ILE A 77 7.58 -8.30 2.07
N LYS A 78 7.64 -8.69 3.35
CA LYS A 78 8.88 -9.14 4.00
C LYS A 78 9.44 -10.41 3.39
N LYS A 79 8.58 -11.34 2.95
CA LYS A 79 8.99 -12.59 2.31
C LYS A 79 9.57 -12.37 0.93
N GLU A 80 8.94 -11.53 0.12
CA GLU A 80 9.33 -11.30 -1.28
C GLU A 80 10.39 -10.20 -1.45
N SER A 81 10.44 -9.21 -0.54
CA SER A 81 11.42 -8.13 -0.52
C SER A 81 11.82 -7.76 0.92
N PRO A 82 12.70 -8.55 1.57
CA PRO A 82 13.05 -8.38 3.00
C PRO A 82 13.69 -7.05 3.36
N THR A 83 14.27 -6.36 2.39
CA THR A 83 14.95 -5.07 2.57
C THR A 83 14.04 -3.86 2.40
N THR A 84 12.79 -4.06 1.95
CA THR A 84 11.83 -2.97 1.76
C THR A 84 11.31 -2.49 3.10
N ASN A 85 11.44 -1.20 3.37
CA ASN A 85 10.80 -0.56 4.51
C ASN A 85 9.28 -0.42 4.27
N VAL A 86 8.44 -0.78 5.25
CA VAL A 86 6.99 -0.73 5.11
C VAL A 86 6.40 0.25 6.11
N VAL A 87 5.67 1.23 5.60
CA VAL A 87 4.88 2.17 6.40
C VAL A 87 3.41 1.92 6.12
N ILE A 88 2.66 1.53 7.15
CA ILE A 88 1.25 1.19 7.03
C ILE A 88 0.41 2.29 7.68
N LEU A 89 -0.56 2.81 6.94
CA LEU A 89 -1.54 3.76 7.40
C LEU A 89 -2.89 3.05 7.50
N TYR A 90 -3.36 2.85 8.73
CA TYR A 90 -4.64 2.28 9.07
C TYR A 90 -5.55 3.36 9.68
N LEU A 91 -6.83 3.33 9.33
CA LEU A 91 -7.87 4.16 9.94
C LEU A 91 -8.79 3.22 10.74
N SER A 92 -8.73 3.32 12.07
CA SER A 92 -9.67 2.72 13.03
C SER A 92 -10.86 3.64 13.28
#